data_AF-A0A6N7B053-F1
#
_entry.id   AF-A0A6N7B053-F1
#
_cell.length_a   1.000
_cell.length_b   1.000
_cell.length_c   1.000
_cell.angle_alpha   90.00
_cell.angle_beta   90.00
_cell.angle_gamma   90.00
#
_symmetry.space_group_name_H-M   'P 1'
#
loop_
_entity.id
_entity.type
_entity.pdbx_description
1 polymer ?
#
loop_
_entity_poly.entity_id
_entity_poly.type
_entity_poly.pdbx_seq_one_letter_code
_entity_poly.pdbx_strand_id
1 'polypeptide(L)'
;MQISATILLLAIVVEQVTNIIKSALPAIRDEWSRVSAIFVGIILCFATRIGILADLNVPVVYPAVDYIITGLLISRGSNFVHDMFEGVNSYVQTRKR
;
A
#
# COMPACT_ATOMS: atom_id res chain seq x y z
N MET A 1 -3.37 4.39 17.75
CA MET A 1 -3.12 2.93 17.80
C MET A 1 -3.97 2.12 16.81
N GLN A 2 -5.07 2.62 16.25
CA GLN A 2 -5.88 1.85 15.26
C GLN A 2 -5.43 1.99 13.79
N ILE A 3 -4.63 3.01 13.47
CA ILE A 3 -4.36 3.48 12.11
C ILE A 3 -3.32 2.61 11.36
N SER A 4 -2.27 2.16 12.05
CA SER A 4 -1.29 1.23 11.48
C SER A 4 -1.91 -0.11 11.07
N ALA A 5 -2.94 -0.55 11.80
CA ALA A 5 -3.69 -1.76 11.44
C ALA A 5 -4.53 -1.57 10.16
N THR A 6 -5.03 -0.36 9.89
CA THR A 6 -5.86 -0.07 8.71
C THR A 6 -5.03 -0.11 7.43
N ILE A 7 -3.80 0.43 7.48
CA ILE A 7 -2.86 0.40 6.35
C ILE A 7 -2.39 -1.03 6.07
N LEU A 8 -2.12 -1.82 7.11
CA LEU A 8 -1.81 -3.25 6.97
C LEU A 8 -2.99 -4.04 6.36
N LEU A 9 -4.22 -3.77 6.80
CA LEU A 9 -5.42 -4.38 6.25
C LEU A 9 -5.60 -4.05 4.76
N LEU A 10 -5.39 -2.79 4.37
CA LEU A 10 -5.42 -2.40 2.96
C LEU A 10 -4.34 -3.08 2.14
N ALA A 11 -3.13 -3.21 2.66
CA ALA A 11 -2.04 -3.89 1.96
C ALA A 11 -2.36 -5.38 1.73
N ILE A 12 -2.96 -6.06 2.71
CA ILE A 12 -3.44 -7.44 2.58
C ILE A 12 -4.57 -7.53 1.55
N VAL A 13 -5.53 -6.59 1.58
CA VAL A 13 -6.62 -6.55 0.59
C VAL A 13 -6.06 -6.38 -0.83
N VAL A 14 -5.08 -5.51 -1.04
CA VAL A 14 -4.43 -5.32 -2.34
C VAL A 14 -3.70 -6.57 -2.79
N GLU A 15 -2.97 -7.23 -1.89
CA GLU A 15 -2.26 -8.48 -2.18
C GLU A 15 -3.25 -9.57 -2.61
N GLN A 16 -4.35 -9.72 -1.89
CA GLN A 16 -5.41 -10.67 -2.22
C GLN A 16 -6.14 -10.33 -3.53
N VAL A 17 -6.51 -9.07 -3.76
CA VAL A 17 -7.17 -8.64 -5.00
C VAL A 17 -6.24 -8.84 -6.20
N THR A 18 -4.96 -8.52 -6.06
CA THR A 18 -3.97 -8.74 -7.11
C THR A 18 -3.81 -10.24 -7.40
N ASN A 19 -3.76 -11.08 -6.36
CA ASN A 19 -3.59 -12.52 -6.52
C ASN A 19 -4.83 -13.19 -7.15
N ILE A 20 -6.03 -12.67 -6.84
CA ILE A 20 -7.30 -13.06 -7.49
C ILE A 20 -7.27 -12.69 -8.97
N ILE A 21 -6.80 -11.48 -9.32
CA ILE A 21 -6.70 -11.03 -10.72
C ILE A 21 -5.67 -11.88 -11.49
N LYS A 22 -4.51 -12.18 -10.89
CA LYS A 22 -3.51 -13.10 -11.46
C LYS A 22 -4.09 -14.49 -11.69
N SER A 23 -4.84 -15.01 -10.72
CA SER A 23 -5.51 -16.32 -10.82
C SER A 23 -6.64 -16.32 -11.86
N ALA A 24 -7.34 -15.20 -12.04
CA ALA A 24 -8.43 -15.05 -13.01
C ALA A 24 -7.92 -14.84 -14.44
N LEU A 25 -6.71 -14.31 -14.62
CA LEU A 25 -6.09 -14.06 -15.92
C LEU A 25 -4.71 -14.74 -16.01
N PRO A 26 -4.65 -16.07 -16.20
CA PRO A 26 -3.40 -16.82 -16.33
C PRO A 26 -2.59 -16.47 -17.60
N ALA A 27 -3.15 -15.66 -18.51
CA ALA A 27 -2.50 -15.15 -19.72
C ALA A 27 -1.52 -13.99 -19.45
N ILE A 28 -1.52 -13.41 -18.24
CA ILE A 28 -0.62 -12.32 -17.87
C ILE A 28 0.75 -12.93 -17.53
N ARG A 29 1.72 -12.83 -18.44
CA ARG A 29 3.14 -13.19 -18.19
C ARG A 29 3.65 -12.44 -16.96
N ASP A 30 4.54 -13.05 -16.17
CA ASP A 30 5.06 -12.53 -14.89
C ASP A 30 5.50 -11.06 -14.90
N GLU A 31 5.99 -10.57 -16.04
CA GLU A 31 6.37 -9.17 -16.29
C GLU A 31 5.20 -8.17 -16.19
N TRP A 32 4.00 -8.54 -16.65
CA TRP A 32 2.79 -7.70 -16.60
C TRP A 32 2.06 -7.79 -15.25
N SER A 33 2.37 -8.83 -14.47
CA SER A 33 1.84 -9.11 -13.14
C SER A 33 2.13 -8.00 -12.13
N ARG A 34 3.23 -7.26 -12.31
CA ARG A 34 3.61 -6.12 -11.48
C ARG A 34 2.87 -4.85 -11.86
N VAL A 35 2.64 -4.65 -13.15
CA VAL A 35 1.92 -3.48 -13.67
C VAL A 35 0.45 -3.55 -13.27
N SER A 36 -0.17 -4.74 -13.36
CA SER A 36 -1.55 -4.93 -12.92
C SER A 36 -1.73 -4.65 -11.42
N ALA A 37 -0.79 -5.06 -10.57
CA ALA A 37 -0.80 -4.74 -9.14
C ALA A 37 -0.81 -3.23 -8.89
N ILE A 38 0.02 -2.47 -9.62
CA ILE A 38 0.09 -1.01 -9.54
C ILE A 38 -1.23 -0.35 -9.92
N PHE A 39 -1.83 -0.77 -11.03
CA PHE A 39 -3.13 -0.24 -11.45
C PHE A 39 -4.22 -0.52 -10.44
N VAL A 40 -4.26 -1.75 -9.90
CA VAL A 40 -5.24 -2.16 -8.89
C VAL A 40 -5.07 -1.37 -7.60
N GLY A 41 -3.84 -1.21 -7.11
CA GLY A 41 -3.55 -0.43 -5.90
C GLY A 41 -3.97 1.04 -6.03
N ILE A 42 -3.66 1.67 -7.18
CA ILE A 42 -4.08 3.05 -7.45
C ILE A 42 -5.61 3.16 -7.52
N ILE A 43 -6.28 2.30 -8.31
CA ILE A 43 -7.74 2.32 -8.44
C ILE A 43 -8.41 2.15 -7.07
N LEU A 44 -7.90 1.24 -6.23
CA LEU A 44 -8.46 0.98 -4.91
C LEU A 44 -8.29 2.20 -3.99
N CYS A 45 -7.13 2.87 -3.99
CA CYS A 45 -6.92 4.10 -3.23
C CYS A 45 -7.85 5.23 -3.68
N PHE A 46 -8.07 5.39 -4.99
CA PHE A 46 -9.02 6.36 -5.52
C PHE A 46 -10.47 6.03 -5.14
N ALA A 47 -10.86 4.74 -5.20
CA ALA A 47 -12.21 4.28 -4.87
C ALA A 47 -12.51 4.43 -3.37
N THR A 48 -11.52 4.17 -2.53
CA THR A 48 -11.64 4.24 -1.06
C THR A 48 -11.34 5.62 -0.49
N ARG A 49 -10.74 6.52 -1.28
CA ARG A 49 -10.26 7.85 -0.86
C ARG A 49 -9.25 7.79 0.31
N ILE A 50 -8.44 6.74 0.34
CA ILE A 50 -7.47 6.49 1.41
C ILE A 50 -6.07 6.92 0.94
N GLY A 51 -5.43 7.75 1.77
CA GLY A 51 -4.09 8.29 1.53
C GLY A 51 -3.24 8.26 2.80
N ILE A 52 -2.02 7.73 2.69
CA ILE A 52 -1.09 7.56 3.81
C ILE A 52 -0.47 8.89 4.24
N LEU A 53 -0.30 9.85 3.32
CA LEU A 53 0.33 11.13 3.63
C LEU A 53 -0.62 12.01 4.44
N ALA A 54 -1.90 12.09 4.04
CA ALA A 54 -2.93 12.78 4.81
C ALA A 54 -3.08 12.16 6.22
N ASP A 55 -2.98 10.83 6.30
CA ASP A 55 -3.07 10.09 7.55
C ASP A 55 -1.86 10.33 8.48
N LEU A 56 -0.66 10.50 7.91
CA LEU A 56 0.56 10.93 8.61
C LEU A 56 0.58 12.44 8.95
N ASN A 57 -0.53 13.15 8.76
CA ASN A 57 -0.64 14.60 8.97
C ASN A 57 0.30 15.42 8.08
N VAL A 58 0.77 14.86 6.96
CA VAL A 58 1.55 15.58 5.96
C VAL A 58 0.58 16.41 5.12
N PRO A 59 0.74 17.74 5.05
CA PRO A 59 -0.18 18.58 4.28
C PRO A 59 0.01 18.33 2.79
N VAL A 60 -0.94 17.61 2.18
CA VAL A 60 -0.98 17.38 0.73
C VAL A 60 -2.02 18.30 0.10
N VAL A 61 -1.57 19.14 -0.83
CA VAL A 61 -2.46 20.09 -1.55
C VAL A 61 -3.41 19.37 -2.51
N TYR A 62 -2.96 18.26 -3.10
CA TYR A 62 -3.73 17.46 -4.07
C TYR A 62 -3.98 16.04 -3.55
N PRO A 63 -5.20 15.68 -3.13
CA PRO A 63 -5.54 14.35 -2.61
C PRO A 63 -5.23 13.21 -3.59
N ALA A 64 -5.33 13.49 -4.90
CA ALA A 64 -4.98 12.54 -5.96
C ALA A 64 -3.51 12.09 -5.88
N VAL A 65 -2.60 12.97 -5.49
CA VAL A 65 -1.17 12.64 -5.34
C VAL A 65 -0.97 11.65 -4.19
N ASP A 66 -1.68 11.86 -3.09
CA ASP A 66 -1.66 10.96 -1.95
C ASP A 66 -2.19 9.56 -2.31
N TYR A 67 -3.29 9.49 -3.06
CA TYR A 67 -3.86 8.21 -3.52
C TYR A 67 -2.95 7.46 -4.48
N ILE A 68 -2.25 8.16 -5.39
CA ILE A 68 -1.27 7.53 -6.29
C ILE A 68 -0.09 6.97 -5.50
N ILE A 69 0.46 7.76 -4.57
CA ILE A 69 1.61 7.36 -3.75
C ILE A 69 1.24 6.17 -2.86
N THR A 70 0.07 6.23 -2.21
CA THR A 70 -0.44 5.16 -1.36
C THR A 70 -0.72 3.90 -2.18
N GLY A 71 -1.36 4.05 -3.34
CA GLY A 71 -1.61 2.96 -4.27
C GLY A 71 -0.33 2.27 -4.74
N LEU A 72 0.73 3.03 -5.04
CA LEU A 72 2.03 2.50 -5.43
C LEU A 72 2.72 1.75 -4.28
N LEU A 73 2.60 2.27 -3.06
CA LEU A 73 3.12 1.68 -1.83
C LEU A 73 2.48 0.31 -1.55
N ILE A 74 1.15 0.25 -1.51
CA ILE A 74 0.41 -0.98 -1.22
C ILE A 74 0.51 -2.03 -2.33
N SER A 75 0.82 -1.61 -3.56
CA SER A 75 1.06 -2.51 -4.70
C SER A 75 2.29 -3.41 -4.53
N ARG A 76 3.17 -3.10 -3.56
CA ARG A 76 4.32 -3.93 -3.18
C ARG A 76 3.93 -5.05 -2.19
N GLY A 77 2.70 -5.02 -1.68
CA GLY A 77 2.15 -6.04 -0.81
C GLY A 77 2.36 -5.76 0.68
N SER A 78 1.79 -6.66 1.48
CA SER A 78 1.77 -6.59 2.94
C SER A 78 3.17 -6.71 3.55
N ASN A 79 4.06 -7.50 2.93
CA ASN A 79 5.45 -7.66 3.34
C ASN A 79 6.22 -6.33 3.32
N PHE A 80 6.11 -5.55 2.24
CA PHE A 80 6.82 -4.28 2.14
C PHE A 80 6.34 -3.28 3.20
N VAL A 81 5.02 -3.20 3.39
CA VAL A 81 4.41 -2.33 4.41
C VAL A 81 4.82 -2.75 5.82
N HIS A 82 4.86 -4.05 6.09
CA HIS A 82 5.31 -4.60 7.38
C HIS A 82 6.76 -4.22 7.68
N ASP A 83 7.68 -4.45 6.74
CA ASP A 83 9.11 -4.11 6.88
C ASP A 83 9.31 -2.61 7.15
N MET A 84 8.51 -1.74 6.52
CA MET A 84 8.56 -0.30 6.78
C MET A 84 8.16 0.04 8.22
N PHE A 85 7.08 -0.55 8.73
CA PHE A 85 6.64 -0.33 10.11
C PHE A 85 7.64 -0.90 11.13
N GLU A 86 8.21 -2.08 10.87
CA GLU A 86 9.27 -2.65 11.70
C GLU A 86 10.48 -1.73 11.74
N GLY A 87 10.98 -1.27 10.59
CA GLY A 87 12.11 -0.36 10.51
C GLY A 87 11.90 0.91 11.33
N VAL A 88 10.73 1.56 11.19
CA VAL A 88 10.37 2.74 11.99
C VAL A 88 10.37 2.43 13.49
N ASN A 89 9.80 1.29 13.91
CA ASN A 89 9.79 0.88 15.31
C ASN A 89 11.21 0.63 15.84
N SER A 90 12.10 0.02 15.03
CA SER A 90 13.51 -0.17 15.36
C SER A 90 14.23 1.18 15.58
N TYR A 91 14.02 2.15 14.69
CA TYR A 91 14.59 3.50 14.84
C TYR A 91 14.12 4.22 16.11
N VAL A 92 12.84 4.10 16.45
CA VAL A 92 12.28 4.67 17.69
C VAL A 92 12.91 4.02 18.93
N GLN A 93 13.20 2.72 18.90
CA GLN A 93 13.83 2.02 20.01
C GLN A 93 15.32 2.34 20.17
N THR A 94 16.07 2.57 19.09
CA THR A 94 17.48 2.95 19.19
C THR A 94 17.68 4.33 19.81
N ARG A 95 16.71 5.24 19.66
CA ARG A 95 16.75 6.60 20.25
C ARG A 95 16.34 6.67 21.72
N LYS A 96 15.86 5.55 22.30
CA LYS A 96 15.50 5.43 23.73
C LYS A 96 16.58 4.74 24.58
N ARG A 97 17.69 4.32 23.97
CA ARG A 97 18.92 3.93 24.65
C ARG A 97 19.92 5.08 24.60
#